data_AF-A0A257XSG5-F1
#
_entry.id   AF-A0A257XSG5-F1
#
_cell.length_a   1.000
_cell.length_b   1.000
_cell.length_c   1.000
_cell.angle_alpha   90.00
_cell.angle_beta   90.00
_cell.angle_gamma   90.00
#
_symmetry.space_group_name_H-M   'P 1'
#
loop_
_entity.id
_entity.type
_entity.pdbx_description
1 polymer ?
#
loop_
_entity_poly.entity_id
_entity_poly.type
_entity_poly.pdbx_seq_one_letter_code
_entity_poly.pdbx_strand_id
1 'polypeptide(L)' 'MHAEKISISLPAETVGFLEAYRTAHGVKTRSQVIDMALKQMRERELEAAYREASTEIDPAWDVTVADGLSDETW' A
#
# COMPACT_ATOMS: atom_id res chain seq x y z
N MET A 1 -18.29 9.38 -0.40
CA MET A 1 -17.50 8.35 -1.13
C MET A 1 -18.50 7.37 -1.73
N HIS A 2 -18.54 7.21 -3.05
CA HIS A 2 -19.41 6.23 -3.69
C HIS A 2 -18.73 4.85 -3.63
N ALA A 3 -19.44 3.86 -3.08
CA ALA A 3 -18.99 2.48 -3.09
C ALA A 3 -19.64 1.75 -4.27
N GLU A 4 -18.82 1.16 -5.14
CA GLU A 4 -19.30 0.31 -6.22
C GLU A 4 -19.58 -1.10 -5.69
N LYS A 5 -20.74 -1.66 -6.04
CA LYS A 5 -21.12 -3.01 -5.61
C LYS A 5 -20.61 -4.02 -6.63
N ILE A 6 -19.86 -5.00 -6.13
CA ILE A 6 -19.31 -6.08 -6.94
C ILE A 6 -19.90 -7.40 -6.43
N SER A 7 -20.33 -8.25 -7.35
CA SER A 7 -20.73 -9.63 -7.05
C SER A 7 -19.61 -10.57 -7.47
N ILE A 8 -19.11 -11.39 -6.55
CA ILE A 8 -18.05 -12.36 -6.79
C ILE A 8 -18.41 -13.71 -6.17
N SER A 9 -17.98 -14.79 -6.83
CA SER A 9 -18.02 -16.14 -6.28
C SER A 9 -16.65 -16.48 -5.71
N LEU A 10 -16.61 -16.96 -4.47
CA LEU A 10 -15.39 -17.37 -3.79
C LEU A 10 -15.52 -18.80 -3.26
N PRO A 11 -14.42 -19.57 -3.17
CA PRO A 11 -14.42 -20.86 -2.48
C PRO A 11 -14.91 -20.74 -1.03
N ALA A 12 -15.61 -21.77 -0.55
CA ALA A 12 -16.17 -21.78 0.81
C ALA A 12 -15.08 -21.58 1.89
N GLU A 13 -13.90 -22.16 1.68
CA GLU A 13 -12.74 -21.98 2.57
C GLU A 13 -12.30 -20.51 2.67
N THR A 14 -12.23 -19.80 1.54
CA THR A 14 -11.86 -18.38 1.50
C THR A 14 -12.89 -17.52 2.23
N VAL A 15 -14.18 -17.84 2.09
CA VAL A 15 -15.26 -17.16 2.83
C VAL A 15 -15.13 -17.43 4.33
N GLY A 16 -14.79 -18.67 4.71
CA GLY A 16 -14.53 -19.06 6.10
C GLY A 16 -13.37 -18.27 6.72
N PHE A 17 -12.24 -18.18 6.01
CA PHE A 17 -11.11 -17.35 6.43
C PHE A 17 -11.50 -15.89 6.60
N LEU A 18 -12.25 -15.35 5.64
CA LEU A 18 -12.69 -13.96 5.68
C LEU A 18 -13.56 -13.66 6.91
N GLU A 19 -14.45 -14.56 7.30
CA GLU A 19 -15.27 -14.39 8.52
C GLU A 19 -14.45 -14.53 9.81
N ALA A 20 -13.52 -15.48 9.85
CA ALA A 20 -12.62 -15.66 10.98
C ALA A 20 -11.75 -14.41 11.17
N TYR A 21 -11.14 -13.91 10.10
CA TYR A 21 -10.34 -12.69 10.10
C TYR A 21 -11.16 -11.49 10.53
N ARG A 22 -12.37 -11.32 9.98
CA ARG A 22 -13.29 -10.24 10.35
C ARG A 22 -13.54 -10.21 11.85
N THR A 23 -13.82 -11.38 12.43
CA THR A 23 -14.15 -11.54 13.85
C THR A 23 -12.92 -11.32 14.74
N ALA A 24 -11.79 -11.94 14.40
CA ALA A 24 -10.55 -11.85 15.16
C ALA A 24 -9.99 -10.41 15.22
N HIS A 25 -10.16 -9.64 14.15
CA HIS A 25 -9.63 -8.28 14.03
C HIS A 25 -10.69 -7.18 14.26
N GLY A 26 -11.90 -7.53 14.70
CA GLY A 26 -12.96 -6.54 15.01
C GLY A 26 -13.43 -5.73 13.78
N VAL A 27 -13.28 -6.28 12.58
CA VAL A 27 -13.63 -5.61 11.32
C VAL A 27 -15.15 -5.67 11.12
N LYS A 28 -15.75 -4.56 10.65
CA LYS A 28 -17.21 -4.45 10.64
C LYS A 28 -17.87 -5.27 9.53
N THR A 29 -17.29 -5.29 8.34
CA THR A 29 -17.92 -5.90 7.16
C THR A 29 -16.94 -6.76 6.36
N ARG A 30 -17.49 -7.69 5.57
CA ARG A 30 -16.72 -8.50 4.60
C ARG A 30 -15.96 -7.63 3.61
N SER A 31 -16.64 -6.61 3.07
CA SER A 31 -16.07 -5.67 2.11
C SER A 31 -14.88 -4.91 2.70
N GLN A 32 -14.88 -4.62 4.00
CA GLN A 32 -13.74 -3.97 4.66
C GLN A 32 -12.52 -4.90 4.73
N VAL A 33 -12.70 -6.20 4.98
CA VAL A 33 -11.61 -7.18 4.93
C VAL A 33 -11.01 -7.27 3.52
N ILE A 34 -11.88 -7.28 2.49
CA ILE A 34 -11.45 -7.30 1.08
C ILE A 34 -10.71 -6.01 0.73
N ASP A 35 -11.21 -4.84 1.14
CA ASP A 35 -10.54 -3.55 0.92
C ASP A 35 -9.15 -3.50 1.57
N MET A 36 -9.02 -4.02 2.80
CA MET A 36 -7.72 -4.16 3.47
C MET A 36 -6.76 -5.05 2.68
N ALA A 37 -7.23 -6.20 2.20
CA ALA A 37 -6.40 -7.11 1.40
C ALA A 37 -5.92 -6.46 0.09
N LEU A 38 -6.81 -5.74 -0.60
CA LEU A 38 -6.47 -5.03 -1.84
C LEU A 38 -5.47 -3.89 -1.61
N LYS A 39 -5.60 -3.15 -0.51
CA LYS A 39 -4.61 -2.14 -0.10
C LYS A 39 -3.24 -2.76 0.14
N GLN A 40 -3.20 -3.88 0.86
CA GLN A 40 -1.95 -4.61 1.09
C GLN A 40 -1.32 -5.12 -0.21
N MET A 41 -2.12 -5.55 -1.19
CA MET A 41 -1.62 -5.92 -2.52
C MET A 41 -0.97 -4.73 -3.22
N ARG A 42 -1.64 -3.57 -3.22
CA ARG A 42 -1.10 -2.34 -3.82
C ARG A 42 0.18 -1.86 -3.13
N GLU A 43 0.26 -1.95 -1.81
CA GLU A 43 1.47 -1.59 -1.07
C GLU A 43 2.67 -2.46 -1.45
N ARG A 44 2.46 -3.76 -1.67
CA ARG A 44 3.52 -4.67 -2.12
C ARG A 44 4.00 -4.34 -3.54
N GLU A 45 3.08 -4.00 -4.43
CA GLU A 45 3.44 -3.53 -5.78
C GLU A 45 4.22 -2.22 -5.72
N LEU A 46 3.82 -1.31 -4.83
CA LEU A 46 4.50 -0.04 -4.61
C LEU A 46 5.92 -0.24 -4.08
N GLU A 47 6.11 -1.13 -3.10
CA GLU A 47 7.43 -1.48 -2.58
C GLU A 47 8.35 -2.03 -3.69
N ALA A 48 7.83 -2.92 -4.54
CA ALA A 48 8.58 -3.46 -5.67
C ALA A 48 8.98 -2.35 -6.66
N ALA A 49 8.05 -1.46 -7.00
CA ALA A 49 8.32 -0.34 -7.90
C ALA A 49 9.38 0.62 -7.34
N TYR A 50 9.33 0.95 -6.04
CA TYR A 50 10.35 1.78 -5.41
C TYR A 50 11.72 1.11 -5.37
N ARG A 51 11.76 -0.22 -5.19
CA ARG A 51 13.00 -0.99 -5.22
C ARG A 51 13.64 -1.00 -6.61
N GLU A 52 12.84 -1.08 -7.66
CA GLU A 52 13.33 -0.99 -9.03
C GLU A 52 13.83 0.43 -9.33
N ALA A 53 13.00 1.44 -9.05
CA ALA A 53 13.35 2.85 -9.27
C ALA A 53 14.62 3.29 -8.53
N SER A 54 14.89 2.74 -7.34
CA SER A 54 16.11 3.08 -6.59
C SER A 54 17.40 2.58 -7.25
N THR A 55 17.31 1.61 -8.16
CA THR A 55 18.46 1.15 -8.97
C THR A 55 18.76 2.06 -10.15
N GLU A 56 17.83 2.95 -10.50
CA GLU A 56 17.94 3.88 -11.64
C GLU A 56 18.40 5.29 -11.22
N ILE A 57 18.84 5.46 -9.97
CA ILE A 57 19.28 6.76 -9.45
C ILE A 57 20.53 7.24 -10.20
N ASP A 58 20.48 8.45 -10.75
CA ASP A 58 21.62 9.13 -11.37
C ASP A 58 22.48 9.82 -10.30
N PRO A 59 23.75 9.39 -10.09
CA PRO A 59 24.66 10.01 -9.11
C PRO A 59 24.95 11.48 -9.36
N ALA A 60 24.68 12.01 -10.56
CA ALA A 60 24.88 13.43 -10.86
C ALA A 60 24.07 14.36 -9.95
N TRP A 61 22.98 13.88 -9.34
CA TRP A 61 22.16 14.64 -8.39
C TRP A 61 22.78 14.78 -6.99
N ASP A 62 23.80 13.99 -6.63
CA ASP A 62 24.41 14.06 -5.30
C ASP A 62 25.08 15.42 -5.04
N VAL A 63 25.52 16.13 -6.08
CA VAL A 63 26.19 17.43 -5.95
C VAL A 63 25.28 18.52 -5.37
N THR A 64 23.96 18.40 -5.53
CA THR A 64 22.98 19.37 -5.06
C THR A 64 22.43 19.06 -3.66
N VAL A 65 22.91 18.00 -2.99
CA VAL A 65 22.36 17.54 -1.70
C VAL A 65 22.47 18.58 -0.58
N ALA A 66 23.44 19.51 -0.69
CA ALA A 66 23.71 20.54 0.31
C ALA A 66 23.26 21.95 -0.11
N ASP A 67 22.63 22.10 -1.28
CA ASP A 67 22.21 23.40 -1.78
C ASP A 67 21.20 24.05 -0.81
N GLY A 68 21.46 25.30 -0.43
CA GLY A 68 20.60 26.08 0.49
C GLY A 68 20.79 25.77 1.99
N LEU A 69 21.68 24.85 2.36
CA LEU A 69 21.98 24.56 3.77
C LEU A 69 22.99 25.54 4.42
N SER A 70 23.72 26.31 3.61
CA SER A 70 24.74 27.26 4.07
C SER A 70 24.27 28.71 4.20
N ASP A 71 22.98 28.98 4.05
CA ASP A 71 22.39 30.31 4.26
C ASP A 71 22.20 30.59 5.77
N GLU A 72 23.29 30.51 6.53
CA GLU A 72 23.36 31.12 7.85
C GLU A 72 23.50 32.63 7.65
N THR A 73 22.37 33.31 7.64
CA THR A 73 22.29 34.78 7.72
C THR A 73 22.76 35.18 9.12
N TRP A 74 24.00 35.67 9.23
CA TRP A 74 24.54 36.34 10.41
C TRP A 74 24.68 37.85 10.17
#